data_AF-A0A5N4CZ69-F1
#
_entry.id   AF-A0A5N4CZ69-F1
#
_cell.length_a   1.000
_cell.length_b   1.000
_cell.length_c   1.000
_cell.angle_alpha   90.00
_cell.angle_beta   90.00
_cell.angle_gamma   90.00
#
_symmetry.space_group_name_H-M   'P 1'
#
loop_
_entity.id
_entity.type
_entity.pdbx_description
1 polymer ?
#
loop_
_entity_poly.entity_id
_entity_poly.type
_entity_poly.pdbx_seq_one_letter_code
_entity_poly.pdbx_strand_id
1 'polypeptide(L)'
;MPAHTFKCSILACSAYVALALGDNLMALNHADKLLQQPKLSGSLKFLGHLYAAEALISLDRISDAITHLNPENVTDVSLGISSNEQDQAGKRAPQCYPSSVSSARTVMLFNLGSAYCLRSEYDKARKCLHQAASMIHPKEVPPEAILLAVYLELQNDCKCFEDRTVPYKCVDYST
;
A
#
# COMPACT_ATOMS: atom_id res chain seq x y z
N MET A 1 20.75 -22.70 4.06
CA MET A 1 20.18 -21.36 3.82
C MET A 1 21.31 -20.38 3.59
N PRO A 2 21.40 -19.69 2.43
CA PRO A 2 22.48 -18.73 2.20
C PRO A 2 22.36 -17.59 3.21
N ALA A 3 23.45 -17.24 3.90
CA ALA A 3 23.49 -16.27 4.99
C ALA A 3 22.88 -14.89 4.64
N HIS A 4 22.82 -14.56 3.35
CA HIS A 4 22.22 -13.34 2.82
C HIS A 4 20.71 -13.24 3.09
N THR A 5 19.96 -14.34 2.93
CA THR A 5 18.51 -14.36 3.13
C THR A 5 18.14 -14.10 4.58
N PHE A 6 18.98 -14.55 5.51
CA PHE A 6 18.81 -14.33 6.94
C PHE A 6 18.92 -12.84 7.31
N LYS A 7 19.93 -12.15 6.78
CA LYS A 7 20.11 -10.71 6.98
C LYS A 7 18.93 -9.89 6.44
N CYS A 8 18.42 -10.24 5.26
CA CYS A 8 17.26 -9.55 4.67
C CYS A 8 16.00 -9.76 5.52
N SER A 9 15.80 -10.98 6.04
CA SER A 9 14.67 -11.28 6.92
C SER A 9 14.74 -10.51 8.23
N ILE A 10 15.93 -10.41 8.85
CA ILE A 10 16.13 -9.60 10.06
C ILE A 10 15.80 -8.14 9.81
N LEU A 11 16.28 -7.56 8.69
CA LEU A 11 16.01 -6.17 8.36
C LEU A 11 14.51 -5.92 8.14
N ALA A 12 13.82 -6.82 7.45
CA ALA A 12 12.36 -6.73 7.25
C ALA A 12 11.59 -6.82 8.59
N CYS A 13 11.95 -7.79 9.45
CA CYS A 13 11.35 -7.91 10.78
C CYS A 13 11.65 -6.67 11.65
N SER A 14 12.86 -6.14 11.59
CA SER A 14 13.26 -4.95 12.37
C SER A 14 12.49 -3.71 11.91
N ALA A 15 12.30 -3.54 10.59
CA ALA A 15 11.48 -2.47 10.04
C ALA A 15 10.02 -2.58 10.52
N TYR A 16 9.43 -3.77 10.45
CA TYR A 16 8.06 -4.01 10.91
C TYR A 16 7.89 -3.72 12.41
N VAL A 17 8.80 -4.21 13.25
CA VAL A 17 8.75 -3.95 14.70
C VAL A 17 8.92 -2.45 14.99
N ALA A 18 9.83 -1.76 14.30
CA ALA A 18 10.00 -0.33 14.47
C ALA A 18 8.74 0.47 14.08
N LEU A 19 8.05 0.09 12.99
CA LEU A 19 6.74 0.66 12.62
C LEU A 19 5.70 0.43 13.72
N ALA A 20 5.60 -0.80 14.22
CA ALA A 20 4.65 -1.15 15.28
C ALA A 20 4.90 -0.40 16.60
N LEU A 21 6.15 -0.01 16.85
CA LEU A 21 6.55 0.81 18.00
C LEU A 21 6.42 2.33 17.72
N GLY A 22 6.11 2.73 16.49
CA GLY A 22 6.04 4.14 16.08
C GLY A 22 7.40 4.81 15.85
N ASP A 23 8.51 4.06 15.88
CA ASP A 23 9.84 4.58 15.55
C ASP A 23 10.04 4.60 14.02
N ASN A 24 9.44 5.61 13.39
CA ASN A 24 9.40 5.74 11.93
C ASN A 24 10.80 5.96 11.32
N LEU A 25 11.71 6.63 12.04
CA LEU A 25 13.08 6.83 11.55
C LEU A 25 13.87 5.53 11.53
N MET A 26 13.75 4.72 12.59
CA MET A 26 14.38 3.40 12.65
C MET A 26 13.77 2.45 11.62
N ALA A 27 12.44 2.48 11.45
CA ALA A 27 11.74 1.71 10.43
C ALA A 27 12.28 2.02 9.03
N LEU A 28 12.36 3.30 8.67
CA LEU A 28 12.87 3.74 7.38
C LEU A 28 14.32 3.30 7.16
N ASN A 29 15.18 3.46 8.18
CA ASN A 29 16.58 3.05 8.11
C ASN A 29 16.73 1.53 7.85
N HIS A 30 15.91 0.70 8.49
CA HIS A 30 15.91 -0.74 8.25
C HIS A 30 15.37 -1.09 6.85
N ALA A 31 14.31 -0.43 6.40
CA ALA A 31 13.73 -0.63 5.08
C ALA A 31 14.72 -0.23 3.95
N ASP A 32 15.41 0.90 4.08
CA ASP A 32 16.42 1.33 3.11
C ASP A 32 17.61 0.37 3.07
N LYS A 33 18.10 -0.06 4.24
CA LYS A 33 19.16 -1.08 4.32
C LYS A 33 18.73 -2.39 3.66
N LEU A 34 17.46 -2.77 3.81
CA LEU A 34 16.91 -3.96 3.15
C LEU A 34 16.93 -3.80 1.63
N LEU A 35 16.43 -2.68 1.10
CA LEU A 35 16.37 -2.39 -0.33
C LEU A 35 17.77 -2.26 -0.97
N GLN A 36 18.78 -1.90 -0.19
CA GLN A 36 20.19 -1.87 -0.62
C GLN A 36 20.87 -3.25 -0.62
N GLN A 37 20.24 -4.32 -0.09
CA GLN A 37 20.86 -5.64 -0.08
C GLN A 37 20.93 -6.23 -1.51
N PRO A 38 22.08 -6.79 -1.93
CA PRO A 38 22.24 -7.39 -3.25
C PRO A 38 21.43 -8.68 -3.38
N LYS A 39 20.73 -8.93 -4.50
CA LYS A 39 19.93 -10.17 -4.70
C LYS A 39 18.81 -10.35 -3.66
N LEU A 40 18.01 -9.30 -3.48
CA LEU A 40 16.80 -9.32 -2.65
C LEU A 40 15.67 -10.11 -3.35
N SER A 41 14.93 -10.94 -2.60
CA SER A 41 13.75 -11.64 -3.15
C SER A 41 12.63 -10.66 -3.48
N GLY A 42 11.77 -11.00 -4.44
CA GLY A 42 10.64 -10.14 -4.84
C GLY A 42 9.71 -9.79 -3.67
N SER A 43 9.38 -10.78 -2.86
CA SER A 43 8.59 -10.62 -1.63
C SER A 43 9.21 -9.65 -0.62
N LEU A 44 10.51 -9.75 -0.34
CA LEU A 44 11.19 -8.86 0.61
C LEU A 44 11.40 -7.46 0.02
N LYS A 45 11.59 -7.34 -1.30
CA LYS A 45 11.62 -6.04 -1.99
C LYS A 45 10.27 -5.33 -1.87
N PHE A 46 9.17 -6.06 -2.11
CA PHE A 46 7.82 -5.55 -1.91
C PHE A 46 7.61 -5.02 -0.49
N LEU A 47 7.97 -5.81 0.53
CA LEU A 47 7.88 -5.37 1.93
C LEU A 47 8.77 -4.17 2.24
N GLY A 48 10.00 -4.14 1.71
CA GLY A 48 10.92 -3.02 1.91
C GLY A 48 10.34 -1.70 1.39
N HIS A 49 9.73 -1.71 0.20
CA HIS A 49 9.05 -0.52 -0.31
C HIS A 49 7.82 -0.15 0.51
N LEU A 50 7.02 -1.14 0.92
CA LEU A 50 5.82 -0.90 1.73
C LEU A 50 6.16 -0.26 3.08
N TYR A 51 7.14 -0.82 3.80
CA TYR A 51 7.57 -0.30 5.10
C TYR A 51 8.25 1.07 4.99
N ALA A 52 9.06 1.29 3.96
CA ALA A 52 9.65 2.60 3.72
C ALA A 52 8.56 3.65 3.45
N ALA A 53 7.55 3.32 2.64
CA ALA A 53 6.44 4.22 2.36
C ALA A 53 5.63 4.59 3.60
N GLU A 54 5.28 3.61 4.44
CA GLU A 54 4.56 3.84 5.69
C GLU A 54 5.34 4.73 6.67
N ALA A 55 6.64 4.46 6.82
CA ALA A 55 7.52 5.29 7.63
C ALA A 55 7.61 6.73 7.09
N LEU A 56 7.76 6.89 5.77
CA LEU A 56 7.85 8.20 5.12
C LEU A 56 6.54 9.00 5.25
N ILE A 57 5.38 8.36 5.11
CA ILE A 57 4.08 9.00 5.35
C ILE A 57 3.98 9.48 6.79
N SER A 58 4.38 8.64 7.75
CA SER A 58 4.37 8.98 9.17
C SER A 58 5.37 10.07 9.56
N LEU A 59 6.37 10.34 8.70
CA LEU A 59 7.33 11.42 8.80
C LEU A 59 6.94 12.66 7.98
N ASP A 60 5.71 12.72 7.45
CA ASP A 60 5.20 13.77 6.57
C ASP A 60 5.99 13.95 5.24
N ARG A 61 6.78 12.94 4.86
CA ARG A 61 7.56 12.89 3.62
C ARG A 61 6.79 12.17 2.51
N ILE A 62 5.55 12.60 2.28
CA ILE A 62 4.61 11.89 1.38
C ILE A 62 5.13 11.84 -0.07
N SER A 63 5.85 12.87 -0.53
CA SER A 63 6.49 12.88 -1.85
C SER A 63 7.45 11.71 -2.06
N ASP A 64 8.24 11.40 -1.04
CA ASP A 64 9.21 10.31 -1.10
C ASP A 64 8.47 8.97 -1.03
N ALA A 65 7.43 8.87 -0.19
CA ALA A 65 6.60 7.66 -0.07
C ALA A 65 5.98 7.24 -1.42
N ILE A 66 5.51 8.20 -2.23
CA ILE A 66 4.95 7.95 -3.56
C ILE A 66 5.92 7.17 -4.46
N THR A 67 7.22 7.44 -4.36
CA THR A 67 8.23 6.74 -5.17
C THR A 67 8.34 5.26 -4.81
N HIS A 68 8.20 4.92 -3.52
CA HIS A 68 8.20 3.53 -3.05
C HIS A 68 6.90 2.80 -3.42
N LEU A 69 5.76 3.50 -3.37
CA LEU A 69 4.42 2.97 -3.67
C LEU A 69 4.14 2.79 -5.17
N ASN A 70 5.09 3.07 -6.05
CA ASN A 70 4.92 2.85 -7.48
C ASN A 70 4.73 1.35 -7.77
N PRO A 71 3.61 0.92 -8.39
CA PRO A 71 3.37 -0.49 -8.70
C PRO A 71 4.42 -1.11 -9.63
N GLU A 72 5.13 -0.31 -10.43
CA GLU A 72 6.22 -0.78 -11.28
C GLU A 72 7.44 -1.29 -10.49
N ASN A 73 7.56 -0.92 -9.21
CA ASN A 73 8.58 -1.47 -8.32
C ASN A 73 8.36 -2.98 -8.04
N VAL A 74 7.12 -3.47 -8.25
CA VAL A 74 6.74 -4.86 -8.08
C VAL A 74 6.92 -5.62 -9.40
N THR A 75 8.08 -6.25 -9.52
CA THR A 75 8.45 -7.08 -10.68
C THR A 75 8.29 -8.58 -10.41
N ASP A 76 8.31 -8.99 -9.15
CA ASP A 76 8.22 -10.38 -8.71
C ASP A 76 7.76 -10.44 -7.25
N VAL A 77 7.15 -11.56 -6.85
CA VAL A 77 6.72 -11.85 -5.46
C VAL A 77 7.31 -13.15 -4.93
N SER A 78 8.34 -13.71 -5.58
CA SER A 78 8.96 -14.96 -5.15
C SER A 78 9.53 -14.87 -3.72
N LEU A 79 9.44 -15.99 -2.99
CA LEU A 79 9.93 -16.11 -1.61
C LEU A 79 11.43 -16.44 -1.54
N GLY A 80 12.12 -16.62 -2.69
CA GLY A 80 13.52 -17.04 -2.72
C GLY A 80 13.78 -18.46 -2.19
N ILE A 81 12.73 -19.24 -1.98
CA ILE A 81 12.79 -20.66 -1.60
C ILE A 81 12.68 -21.45 -2.90
N SER A 82 13.73 -22.19 -3.27
CA SER A 82 13.64 -23.16 -4.36
C SER A 82 12.60 -24.20 -3.98
N SER A 83 11.46 -24.19 -4.67
CA SER A 83 10.36 -25.12 -4.48
C SER A 83 10.83 -26.55 -4.75
N ASN A 84 11.25 -27.25 -3.70
CA ASN A 84 11.10 -28.69 -3.58
C ASN A 84 10.51 -28.91 -2.19
N GLU A 85 9.45 -29.71 -2.12
CA GLU A 85 8.54 -29.88 -0.96
C GLU A 85 7.35 -28.91 -0.94
N GLN A 86 6.62 -28.92 -2.05
CA GLN A 86 5.20 -28.66 -2.03
C GLN A 86 4.48 -29.97 -1.72
N ASP A 87 4.63 -30.49 -0.50
CA ASP A 87 3.70 -31.50 0.00
C ASP A 87 3.52 -31.41 1.51
N GLN A 88 2.28 -31.08 1.88
CA GLN A 88 1.64 -31.25 3.19
C GLN A 88 2.31 -30.69 4.45
N ALA A 89 1.91 -29.47 4.82
CA ALA A 89 1.67 -29.14 6.23
C ALA A 89 0.53 -28.12 6.34
N GLY A 90 -0.63 -28.62 6.76
CA GLY A 90 -1.83 -27.85 7.03
C GLY A 90 -1.64 -26.91 8.22
N LYS A 91 -2.03 -25.65 7.97
CA LYS A 91 -2.37 -24.51 8.85
C LYS A 91 -1.77 -23.31 8.15
N ARG A 92 -2.53 -22.73 7.20
CA ARG A 92 -2.16 -21.49 6.53
C ARG A 92 -1.95 -20.44 7.63
N ALA A 93 -0.70 -20.15 7.95
CA ALA A 93 -0.36 -18.88 8.55
C ALA A 93 -1.08 -17.79 7.73
N PRO A 94 -1.59 -16.72 8.36
CA PRO A 94 -2.23 -15.62 7.61
C PRO A 94 -1.31 -15.29 6.44
N GLN A 95 -1.86 -15.27 5.23
CA GLN A 95 -1.08 -15.21 4.00
C GLN A 95 -0.40 -13.83 3.95
N CYS A 96 0.74 -13.72 4.63
CA CYS A 96 1.46 -12.49 4.98
C CYS A 96 2.19 -11.89 3.78
N TYR A 97 1.97 -12.47 2.59
CA TYR A 97 2.60 -12.10 1.35
C TYR A 97 1.58 -12.15 0.22
N PRO A 98 1.64 -11.20 -0.73
CA PRO A 98 0.76 -11.21 -1.89
C PRO A 98 0.97 -12.50 -2.69
N SER A 99 -0.14 -13.17 -3.02
CA SER A 99 -0.14 -14.46 -3.72
C SER A 99 0.23 -14.34 -5.21
N SER A 100 0.24 -13.12 -5.75
CA SER A 100 0.61 -12.83 -7.13
C SER A 100 1.15 -11.42 -7.27
N VAL A 101 1.88 -11.17 -8.36
CA VAL A 101 2.33 -9.82 -8.74
C VAL A 101 1.13 -8.88 -8.91
N SER A 102 0.00 -9.37 -9.44
CA SER A 102 -1.23 -8.57 -9.58
C SER A 102 -1.77 -8.11 -8.21
N SER A 103 -1.85 -9.03 -7.24
CA SER A 103 -2.29 -8.71 -5.88
C SER A 103 -1.34 -7.70 -5.21
N ALA A 104 -0.03 -7.90 -5.32
CA ALA A 104 0.98 -6.99 -4.80
C ALA A 104 0.87 -5.57 -5.39
N ARG A 105 0.75 -5.48 -6.72
CA ARG A 105 0.55 -4.21 -7.42
C ARG A 105 -0.73 -3.51 -7.00
N THR A 106 -1.78 -4.29 -6.73
CA THR A 106 -3.05 -3.72 -6.29
C THR A 106 -2.95 -3.13 -4.89
N VAL A 107 -2.25 -3.80 -3.96
CA VAL A 107 -1.94 -3.23 -2.63
C VAL A 107 -1.16 -1.92 -2.77
N MET A 108 -0.14 -1.89 -3.64
CA MET A 108 0.63 -0.67 -3.91
C MET A 108 -0.25 0.46 -4.46
N LEU A 109 -1.18 0.15 -5.36
CA LEU A 109 -2.12 1.14 -5.92
C LEU A 109 -3.08 1.71 -4.87
N PHE A 110 -3.64 0.90 -3.98
CA PHE A 110 -4.50 1.41 -2.91
C PHE A 110 -3.71 2.34 -1.98
N ASN A 111 -2.52 1.93 -1.56
CA ASN A 111 -1.68 2.76 -0.69
C ASN A 111 -1.20 4.03 -1.39
N LEU A 112 -0.88 3.96 -2.69
CA LEU A 112 -0.55 5.12 -3.51
C LEU A 112 -1.75 6.09 -3.61
N GLY A 113 -2.96 5.55 -3.75
CA GLY A 113 -4.20 6.33 -3.72
C GLY A 113 -4.37 7.07 -2.40
N SER A 114 -4.13 6.40 -1.27
CA SER A 114 -4.14 7.03 0.06
C SER A 114 -3.06 8.12 0.19
N ALA A 115 -1.85 7.88 -0.30
CA ALA A 115 -0.79 8.89 -0.29
C ALA A 115 -1.16 10.14 -1.11
N TYR A 116 -1.80 9.97 -2.27
CA TYR A 116 -2.33 11.10 -3.05
C TYR A 116 -3.46 11.84 -2.32
N CYS A 117 -4.32 11.13 -1.58
CA CYS A 117 -5.34 11.76 -0.75
C CYS A 117 -4.73 12.67 0.32
N LEU A 118 -3.65 12.23 0.98
CA LEU A 118 -2.93 13.05 1.96
C LEU A 118 -2.34 14.33 1.35
N ARG A 119 -2.02 14.31 0.05
CA ARG A 119 -1.58 15.49 -0.72
C ARG A 119 -2.71 16.29 -1.35
N SER A 120 -3.98 15.94 -1.09
CA SER A 120 -5.15 16.54 -1.76
C SER A 120 -5.14 16.37 -3.29
N GLU A 121 -4.41 15.40 -3.83
CA GLU A 121 -4.32 15.09 -5.26
C GLU A 121 -5.38 14.05 -5.66
N TYR A 122 -6.65 14.37 -5.39
CA TYR A 122 -7.77 13.42 -5.49
C TYR A 122 -7.96 12.81 -6.89
N ASP A 123 -7.65 13.56 -7.96
CA ASP A 123 -7.74 13.03 -9.33
C ASP A 123 -6.76 11.88 -9.57
N LYS A 124 -5.57 11.95 -8.97
CA LYS A 124 -4.58 10.86 -9.05
C LYS A 124 -5.00 9.69 -8.17
N ALA A 125 -5.52 9.96 -6.98
CA ALA A 125 -6.05 8.93 -6.09
C ALA A 125 -7.17 8.09 -6.76
N ARG A 126 -8.12 8.75 -7.46
CA ARG A 126 -9.17 8.05 -8.23
C ARG A 126 -8.58 7.18 -9.34
N LYS A 127 -7.58 7.67 -10.08
CA LYS A 127 -6.90 6.86 -11.12
C LYS A 127 -6.28 5.60 -10.54
N CYS A 128 -5.61 5.70 -9.38
CA CYS A 128 -5.05 4.54 -8.68
C CYS A 128 -6.14 3.53 -8.30
N LEU A 129 -7.27 4.01 -7.77
CA LEU A 129 -8.40 3.15 -7.38
C LEU A 129 -9.04 2.45 -8.58
N HIS A 130 -9.26 3.17 -9.68
CA HIS A 130 -9.79 2.57 -10.93
C HIS A 130 -8.86 1.51 -11.50
N GLN A 131 -7.55 1.78 -11.50
CA GLN A 131 -6.55 0.81 -11.95
C GLN A 131 -6.56 -0.43 -11.05
N ALA A 132 -6.60 -0.25 -9.72
CA ALA A 132 -6.68 -1.34 -8.75
C ALA A 132 -7.96 -2.19 -8.93
N ALA A 133 -9.10 -1.53 -9.13
CA ALA A 133 -10.38 -2.22 -9.34
C ALA A 133 -10.40 -3.07 -10.62
N SER A 134 -9.61 -2.71 -11.64
CA SER A 134 -9.47 -3.54 -12.85
C SER A 134 -8.62 -4.80 -12.65
N MET A 135 -7.88 -4.89 -11.54
CA MET A 135 -6.93 -5.96 -11.26
C MET A 135 -7.44 -6.98 -10.21
N ILE A 136 -8.51 -6.66 -9.49
CA ILE A 136 -9.06 -7.46 -8.39
C ILE A 136 -10.52 -7.86 -8.69
N HIS A 137 -10.87 -9.09 -8.32
CA HIS A 137 -12.27 -9.53 -8.38
C HIS A 137 -13.12 -8.77 -7.35
N PRO A 138 -14.36 -8.35 -7.67
CA PRO A 138 -15.19 -7.56 -6.74
C PRO A 138 -15.40 -8.18 -5.35
N LYS A 139 -15.31 -9.51 -5.22
CA LYS A 139 -15.43 -10.24 -3.94
C LYS A 139 -14.16 -10.22 -3.09
N GLU A 140 -13.06 -9.77 -3.65
CA GLU A 140 -11.72 -9.74 -3.04
C GLU A 140 -11.26 -8.31 -2.75
N VAL A 141 -12.15 -7.31 -2.94
CA VAL A 141 -11.84 -5.91 -2.63
C VAL A 141 -11.68 -5.76 -1.12
N PRO A 142 -10.50 -5.31 -0.64
CA PRO A 142 -10.26 -5.17 0.78
C PRO A 142 -11.11 -4.01 1.37
N PRO A 143 -11.55 -4.10 2.64
CA PRO A 143 -12.33 -3.03 3.30
C PRO A 143 -11.67 -1.65 3.22
N GLU A 144 -10.35 -1.59 3.27
CA GLU A 144 -9.54 -0.37 3.18
C GLU A 144 -9.72 0.33 1.82
N ALA A 145 -9.89 -0.43 0.73
CA ALA A 145 -10.15 0.13 -0.59
C ALA A 145 -11.56 0.72 -0.70
N ILE A 146 -12.55 0.10 -0.04
CA ILE A 146 -13.91 0.65 0.06
C ILE A 146 -13.90 1.96 0.83
N LEU A 147 -13.16 2.02 1.95
CA LEU A 147 -13.03 3.24 2.74
C LEU A 147 -12.38 4.37 1.92
N LEU A 148 -11.31 4.07 1.17
CA LEU A 148 -10.68 5.04 0.27
C LEU A 148 -11.66 5.56 -0.79
N ALA A 149 -12.47 4.67 -1.37
CA ALA A 149 -13.49 5.05 -2.35
C ALA A 149 -14.54 5.99 -1.74
N VAL A 150 -15.07 5.64 -0.55
CA VAL A 150 -16.05 6.46 0.18
C VAL A 150 -15.46 7.83 0.51
N TYR A 151 -14.22 7.89 0.98
CA TYR A 151 -13.55 9.16 1.27
C TYR A 151 -13.45 10.06 0.02
N LEU A 152 -13.12 9.48 -1.13
CA LEU A 152 -13.04 10.22 -2.40
C LEU A 152 -14.39 10.76 -2.87
N GLU A 153 -15.48 10.02 -2.63
CA GLU A 153 -16.84 10.50 -2.93
C GLU A 153 -17.28 11.63 -2.00
N LEU A 154 -17.05 11.49 -0.70
CA LEU A 154 -17.36 12.55 0.27
C LEU A 154 -16.61 13.86 -0.02
N GLN A 155 -15.39 13.76 -0.55
CA GLN A 155 -14.63 14.94 -0.96
C GLN A 155 -15.24 15.64 -2.18
N ASN A 156 -15.88 14.90 -3.10
CA ASN A 156 -16.58 15.50 -4.25
C ASN A 156 -17.76 16.34 -3.77
N ASP A 157 -18.52 15.84 -2.79
CA ASP A 157 -19.67 16.54 -2.22
C ASP A 157 -19.25 17.82 -1.48
N CYS A 158 -18.09 17.82 -0.82
CA CYS A 158 -17.54 19.04 -0.19
C CYS A 158 -17.18 20.12 -1.22
N LYS A 159 -16.62 19.75 -2.38
CA LYS A 159 -16.37 20.72 -3.47
C LYS A 159 -17.66 21.33 -4.00
N CYS A 160 -18.73 20.54 -4.12
CA CYS A 160 -20.05 21.06 -4.49
C CYS A 160 -20.69 21.94 -3.42
N PHE A 161 -20.18 21.94 -2.19
CA PHE A 161 -20.61 22.83 -1.12
C PHE A 161 -19.81 24.15 -1.12
N GLU A 162 -18.49 24.09 -1.33
CA GLU A 162 -17.65 25.29 -1.47
C GLU A 162 -17.94 26.10 -2.75
N ASP A 163 -18.28 25.44 -3.86
CA ASP A 163 -18.73 26.11 -5.09
C ASP A 163 -20.15 26.70 -4.96
N ARG A 164 -20.87 26.37 -3.87
CA ARG A 164 -22.17 26.93 -3.51
C ARG A 164 -22.03 28.17 -2.62
N THR A 165 -21.36 29.20 -3.12
CA THR A 165 -21.66 30.60 -2.75
C THR A 165 -22.87 31.15 -3.53
N VAL A 166 -23.89 30.30 -3.76
CA VAL A 166 -25.15 30.65 -4.42
C VAL A 166 -26.27 30.00 -3.61
N PRO A 167 -27.30 30.77 -3.17
CA PRO A 167 -28.06 30.45 -1.97
C PRO A 167 -28.93 29.22 -2.17
N TYR A 168 -29.06 28.45 -1.10
CA TYR A 168 -30.06 27.42 -0.91
C TYR A 168 -31.39 27.77 -1.59
N LYS A 169 -31.73 27.09 -2.68
CA LYS A 169 -33.15 26.87 -2.99
C LYS A 169 -33.59 25.73 -2.10
N CYS A 170 -34.25 26.08 -1.00
CA CYS A 170 -35.17 25.17 -0.33
C CYS A 170 -36.07 24.55 -1.40
N VAL A 171 -36.09 23.22 -1.47
CA VAL A 171 -37.11 22.52 -2.24
C VAL A 171 -38.38 22.60 -1.40
N ASP A 172 -39.30 23.48 -1.81
CA ASP A 172 -40.64 23.53 -1.24
C ASP A 172 -41.35 22.22 -1.55
N TYR A 173 -41.54 21.38 -0.53
CA TYR A 173 -42.56 20.33 -0.57
C TYR A 173 -43.92 20.99 -0.35
N SER A 174 -44.59 21.34 -1.45
CA SER A 174 -46.03 21.63 -1.41
C SER A 174 -46.82 20.36 -1.68
N THR A 175 -47.78 20.12 -0.80
CA THR A 175 -48.75 19.02 -0.78
C THR A 175 -49.75 19.11 -1.92
#